data_AF-A0A0P7ITF3-F1
#
_entry.id   AF-A0A0P7ITF3-F1
#
_cell.length_a   1.000
_cell.length_b   1.000
_cell.length_c   1.000
_cell.angle_alpha   90.00
_cell.angle_beta   90.00
_cell.angle_gamma   90.00
#
_symmetry.space_group_name_H-M   'P 1'
#
loop_
_entity.id
_entity.type
_entity.pdbx_description
1 polymer ?
#
loop_
_entity_poly.entity_id
_entity_poly.type
_entity_poly.pdbx_seq_one_letter_code
_entity_poly.pdbx_strand_id
1 'polypeptide(L)'
;SEDDPNGDNCTELPLVAVEDANGNHQRFIYHPLTGLPQYIIDGNGRVFYLHFGNVADETSPKLRLLSVSLLDALPAFGAAAQAGDALVRYEYGTGGDLLRVIGRDGTVKRSFTYQNNLMVSHTDAAGLTAYYEYSHYTPTGKVLRNWTSLGEEWRFAYHDGYTEVTDV
;
A
#
# COMPACT_ATOMS: atom_id res chain seq x y z
N SER A 1 23.49 16.60 12.21
CA SER A 1 24.68 17.44 11.95
C SER A 1 25.50 17.48 13.24
N GLU A 2 26.69 18.11 13.25
CA GLU A 2 27.46 18.33 14.49
C GLU A 2 26.66 19.10 15.56
N ASP A 3 25.56 19.74 15.16
CA ASP A 3 24.68 20.53 16.02
C ASP A 3 23.54 19.73 16.71
N ASP A 4 23.44 18.41 16.51
CA ASP A 4 22.45 17.56 17.21
C ASP A 4 23.00 16.14 17.44
N PRO A 5 23.90 15.96 18.43
CA PRO A 5 24.57 14.69 18.68
C PRO A 5 23.64 13.62 19.28
N ASN A 6 22.46 14.01 19.80
CA ASN A 6 21.49 13.10 20.41
C ASN A 6 20.23 12.87 19.54
N GLY A 7 20.03 13.66 18.49
CA GLY A 7 18.91 13.48 17.54
C GLY A 7 17.58 14.05 18.02
N ASP A 8 17.59 14.97 18.98
CA ASP A 8 16.39 15.50 19.64
C ASP A 8 15.60 16.48 18.74
N ASN A 9 16.19 16.98 17.65
CA ASN A 9 15.58 17.97 16.74
C ASN A 9 15.30 17.43 15.32
N CYS A 10 15.36 16.12 15.10
CA CYS A 10 14.95 15.55 13.84
C CYS A 10 13.45 15.19 13.83
N THR A 11 12.61 16.07 13.26
CA THR A 11 11.26 15.69 12.84
C THR A 11 11.35 14.78 11.60
N GLU A 12 11.52 13.48 11.88
CA GLU A 12 11.60 12.32 10.97
C GLU A 12 12.68 12.39 9.88
N LEU A 13 13.72 11.56 9.99
CA LEU A 13 14.64 11.27 8.88
C LEU A 13 13.89 10.38 7.87
N PRO A 14 13.52 10.88 6.67
CA PRO A 14 12.88 10.03 5.68
C PRO A 14 13.88 8.98 5.18
N LEU A 15 13.40 7.78 4.90
CA LEU A 15 14.21 6.73 4.27
C LEU A 15 14.59 7.17 2.86
N VAL A 16 15.82 7.66 2.67
CA VAL A 16 16.31 8.13 1.36
C VAL A 16 17.01 7.05 0.55
N ALA A 17 17.53 6.01 1.21
CA ALA A 17 18.15 4.89 0.53
C ALA A 17 18.14 3.59 1.35
N VAL A 18 18.12 2.45 0.66
CA VAL A 18 18.46 1.12 1.19
C VAL A 18 19.55 0.57 0.31
N GLU A 19 20.69 0.18 0.88
CA GLU A 19 21.86 -0.32 0.15
C GLU A 19 22.41 -1.58 0.82
N ASP A 20 22.87 -2.55 0.04
CA ASP A 20 23.56 -3.75 0.54
C ASP A 20 25.06 -3.74 0.19
N ALA A 21 25.82 -4.68 0.78
CA ALA A 21 27.26 -4.82 0.56
C ALA A 21 27.64 -5.23 -0.87
N ASN A 22 26.67 -5.68 -1.67
CA ASN A 22 26.87 -6.05 -3.08
C ASN A 22 26.59 -4.87 -4.02
N GLY A 23 26.26 -3.69 -3.49
CA GLY A 23 25.96 -2.48 -4.26
C GLY A 23 24.53 -2.42 -4.79
N ASN A 24 23.65 -3.38 -4.42
CA ASN A 24 22.23 -3.24 -4.71
C ASN A 24 21.68 -2.10 -3.89
N HIS A 25 21.01 -1.16 -4.55
CA HIS A 25 20.46 0.00 -3.87
C HIS A 25 19.06 0.35 -4.37
N GLN A 26 18.32 1.02 -3.51
CA GLN A 26 17.10 1.75 -3.84
C GLN A 26 17.25 3.15 -3.27
N ARG A 27 16.96 4.18 -4.07
CA ARG A 27 16.91 5.58 -3.62
C ARG A 27 15.49 6.10 -3.72
N PHE A 28 15.08 6.86 -2.73
CA PHE A 28 13.74 7.44 -2.63
C PHE A 28 13.84 8.95 -2.74
N ILE A 29 13.08 9.53 -3.67
CA ILE A 29 13.00 10.98 -3.86
C ILE A 29 11.59 11.41 -3.48
N TYR A 30 11.51 12.37 -2.57
CA TYR A 30 10.27 12.86 -2.01
C TYR A 30 9.82 14.15 -2.68
N HIS A 31 8.52 14.32 -2.83
CA HIS A 31 7.93 15.54 -3.37
C HIS A 31 8.11 16.70 -2.37
N PRO A 32 8.70 17.83 -2.78
CA PRO A 32 9.15 18.88 -1.85
C PRO A 32 8.01 19.57 -1.09
N LEU A 33 6.79 19.59 -1.64
CA LEU A 33 5.65 20.25 -0.99
C LEU A 33 4.78 19.30 -0.16
N THR A 34 4.69 18.03 -0.55
CA THR A 34 3.77 17.08 0.10
C THR A 34 4.48 16.11 1.03
N GLY A 35 5.80 16.00 0.94
CA GLY A 35 6.59 15.05 1.72
C GLY A 35 6.34 13.58 1.36
N LEU A 36 5.57 13.29 0.29
CA LEU A 36 5.30 11.92 -0.15
C LEU A 36 6.40 11.40 -1.07
N PRO A 37 6.71 10.08 -1.06
CA PRO A 37 7.60 9.47 -2.04
C PRO A 37 7.08 9.72 -3.46
N GLN A 38 7.92 10.31 -4.31
CA GLN A 38 7.59 10.64 -5.70
C GLN A 38 8.31 9.72 -6.68
N TYR A 39 9.57 9.39 -6.42
CA TYR A 39 10.34 8.49 -7.27
C TYR A 39 11.11 7.45 -6.45
N ILE A 40 11.24 6.25 -7.03
CA ILE A 40 12.19 5.24 -6.58
C ILE A 40 13.17 4.98 -7.72
N ILE A 41 14.47 5.00 -7.42
CA ILE A 41 15.53 4.64 -8.37
C ILE A 41 16.17 3.35 -7.86
N ASP A 42 16.13 2.29 -8.66
CA ASP A 42 16.77 1.03 -8.28
C ASP A 42 18.24 0.96 -8.70
N GLY A 43 18.92 -0.12 -8.31
CA GLY A 43 20.35 -0.32 -8.59
C GLY A 43 20.71 -0.43 -10.07
N ASN A 44 19.73 -0.61 -10.96
CA ASN A 44 19.92 -0.61 -12.41
C ASN A 44 19.63 0.77 -13.03
N GLY A 45 19.36 1.80 -12.21
CA GLY A 45 19.00 3.15 -12.64
C GLY A 45 17.57 3.28 -13.16
N ARG A 46 16.71 2.26 -13.01
CA ARG A 46 15.29 2.37 -13.42
C ARG A 46 14.57 3.33 -12.48
N VAL A 47 13.78 4.23 -13.06
CA VAL A 47 13.03 5.24 -12.31
C VAL A 47 11.56 4.89 -12.26
N PHE A 48 11.05 4.61 -11.06
CA PHE A 48 9.64 4.36 -10.81
C PHE A 48 9.00 5.65 -10.30
N TYR A 49 7.96 6.12 -10.98
CA TYR A 49 7.15 7.25 -10.54
C TYR A 49 5.97 6.76 -9.70
N LEU A 50 5.85 7.30 -8.49
CA LEU A 50 4.77 7.03 -7.55
C LEU A 50 3.76 8.18 -7.62
N HIS A 51 2.64 7.93 -8.27
CA HIS A 51 1.60 8.95 -8.44
C HIS A 51 0.61 8.88 -7.28
N PHE A 52 0.68 9.85 -6.36
CA PHE A 52 -0.29 10.01 -5.29
C PHE A 52 -1.39 10.99 -5.68
N GLY A 53 -2.61 10.73 -5.22
CA GLY A 53 -3.74 11.66 -5.38
C GLY A 53 -4.75 11.52 -4.24
N ASN A 54 -5.64 12.52 -4.13
CA ASN A 54 -6.72 12.51 -3.16
C ASN A 54 -7.83 11.55 -3.62
N VAL A 55 -8.27 10.66 -2.73
CA VAL A 55 -9.37 9.71 -3.00
C VAL A 55 -10.60 9.95 -2.10
N ALA A 56 -10.57 11.00 -1.29
CA ALA A 56 -11.66 11.40 -0.42
C ALA A 56 -12.14 12.82 -0.76
N ASP A 57 -13.06 13.33 0.05
CA ASP A 57 -13.56 14.70 -0.07
C ASP A 57 -12.44 15.75 0.07
N GLU A 58 -12.59 16.90 -0.58
CA GLU A 58 -11.61 17.99 -0.54
C GLU A 58 -11.44 18.59 0.86
N THR A 59 -12.48 18.56 1.69
CA THR A 59 -12.44 19.06 3.08
C THR A 59 -11.75 18.10 4.04
N SER A 60 -11.54 16.85 3.64
CA SER A 60 -10.86 15.82 4.41
C SER A 60 -10.05 14.91 3.48
N PRO A 61 -8.97 15.45 2.87
CA PRO A 61 -8.24 14.76 1.83
C PRO A 61 -7.54 13.52 2.37
N LYS A 62 -7.55 12.46 1.56
CA LYS A 62 -6.89 11.19 1.84
C LYS A 62 -5.98 10.86 0.67
N LEU A 63 -4.70 11.19 0.79
CA LEU A 63 -3.72 10.90 -0.24
C LEU A 63 -3.41 9.40 -0.27
N ARG A 64 -3.51 8.82 -1.46
CA ARG A 64 -3.24 7.41 -1.73
C ARG A 64 -2.39 7.27 -2.99
N LEU A 65 -1.57 6.23 -3.05
CA LEU A 65 -0.86 5.86 -4.26
C LEU A 65 -1.89 5.35 -5.28
N LEU A 66 -2.02 6.04 -6.41
CA LEU A 66 -2.97 5.72 -7.48
C LEU A 66 -2.32 4.85 -8.56
N SER A 67 -1.03 5.04 -8.82
CA SER A 67 -0.31 4.22 -9.81
C SER A 67 1.19 4.26 -9.60
N VAL A 68 1.85 3.22 -10.11
CA VAL A 68 3.31 3.19 -10.29
C VAL A 68 3.60 3.05 -11.78
N SER A 69 4.41 3.94 -12.33
CA SER A 69 4.83 3.92 -13.73
C SER A 69 6.35 3.87 -13.83
N LEU A 70 6.88 3.28 -14.91
CA LEU A 70 8.30 3.38 -15.24
C LEU A 70 8.53 4.66 -16.06
N LEU A 71 9.58 5.40 -15.74
CA LEU A 71 10.06 6.54 -16.53
C LEU A 71 11.36 6.18 -17.24
N ASP A 72 11.58 6.79 -18.40
CA ASP A 72 12.83 6.66 -19.15
C ASP A 72 14.02 7.28 -18.41
N ALA A 73 13.78 8.36 -17.67
CA ALA A 73 14.75 9.05 -16.84
C ALA A 73 14.08 9.83 -15.70
N LEU A 74 14.87 10.20 -14.69
CA LEU A 74 14.41 11.08 -13.62
C LEU A 74 14.12 12.48 -14.21
N PRO A 75 12.91 13.04 -14.01
CA PRO A 75 12.61 14.39 -14.46
C PRO A 75 13.49 15.43 -13.76
N ALA A 76 13.77 16.53 -14.45
CA ALA A 76 14.39 17.70 -13.82
C ALA A 76 13.52 18.19 -12.65
N PHE A 77 14.16 18.76 -11.62
CA PHE A 77 13.45 19.27 -10.45
C PHE A 77 12.36 20.27 -10.85
N GLY A 78 11.13 20.05 -10.38
CA GLY A 78 9.96 20.88 -10.70
C GLY A 78 9.30 20.57 -12.05
N ALA A 79 9.87 19.71 -12.89
CA ALA A 79 9.24 19.27 -14.13
C ALA A 79 8.15 18.21 -13.86
N ALA A 80 7.07 18.26 -14.64
CA ALA A 80 6.05 17.22 -14.61
C ALA A 80 6.62 15.90 -15.15
N ALA A 81 6.37 14.79 -14.45
CA ALA A 81 6.71 13.47 -14.93
C ALA A 81 5.85 13.13 -16.17
N GLN A 82 6.50 12.76 -17.26
CA GLN A 82 5.84 12.19 -18.44
C GLN A 82 5.83 10.68 -18.29
N ALA A 83 4.81 10.15 -17.63
CA ALA A 83 4.69 8.73 -17.37
C ALA A 83 4.05 7.99 -18.55
N GLY A 84 4.66 6.88 -18.96
CA GLY A 84 4.02 5.90 -19.84
C GLY A 84 2.94 5.09 -19.09
N ASP A 85 2.53 3.97 -19.69
CA ASP A 85 1.54 3.09 -19.08
C ASP A 85 1.95 2.64 -17.66
N ALA A 86 1.03 2.80 -16.72
CA ALA A 86 1.23 2.36 -15.35
C ALA A 86 1.49 0.84 -15.30
N LEU A 87 2.53 0.46 -14.55
CA LEU A 87 2.83 -0.94 -14.23
C LEU A 87 1.74 -1.55 -13.33
N VAL A 88 1.18 -0.72 -12.45
CA VAL A 88 0.06 -1.05 -11.58
C VAL A 88 -0.77 0.21 -11.31
N ARG A 89 -2.09 0.04 -11.22
CA ARG A 89 -3.05 1.06 -10.78
C ARG A 89 -3.82 0.56 -9.57
N TYR A 90 -4.17 1.48 -8.70
CA TYR A 90 -4.93 1.26 -7.48
C TYR A 90 -6.20 2.08 -7.54
N GLU A 91 -7.34 1.44 -7.33
CA GLU A 91 -8.61 2.12 -7.28
C GLU A 91 -9.20 2.07 -5.88
N TYR A 92 -9.79 3.18 -5.48
CA TYR A 92 -10.30 3.38 -4.13
C TYR A 92 -11.78 3.77 -4.17
N GLY A 93 -12.52 3.38 -3.12
CA GLY A 93 -13.86 3.88 -2.87
C GLY A 93 -13.82 5.28 -2.26
N THR A 94 -14.99 5.90 -2.09
CA THR A 94 -15.14 7.25 -1.52
C THR A 94 -14.65 7.36 -0.07
N GLY A 95 -14.66 6.26 0.69
CA GLY A 95 -14.05 6.17 2.02
C GLY A 95 -12.51 6.03 2.01
N GLY A 96 -11.90 5.96 0.83
CA GLY A 96 -10.46 5.74 0.63
C GLY A 96 -9.97 4.33 0.93
N ASP A 97 -10.88 3.36 0.92
CA ASP A 97 -10.58 1.93 0.97
C ASP A 97 -10.18 1.42 -0.42
N LEU A 98 -9.16 0.57 -0.50
CA LEU A 98 -8.64 0.04 -1.76
C LEU A 98 -9.60 -1.00 -2.32
N LEU A 99 -10.24 -0.73 -3.46
CA LEU A 99 -11.19 -1.66 -4.09
C LEU A 99 -10.51 -2.64 -5.04
N ARG A 100 -9.54 -2.17 -5.84
CA ARG A 100 -8.90 -2.98 -6.89
C ARG A 100 -7.43 -2.66 -7.06
N VAL A 101 -6.65 -3.69 -7.35
CA VAL A 101 -5.29 -3.60 -7.89
C VAL A 101 -5.34 -4.06 -9.34
N ILE A 102 -4.94 -3.22 -10.27
CA ILE A 102 -5.03 -3.45 -11.71
C ILE A 102 -3.62 -3.49 -12.28
N GLY A 103 -3.27 -4.58 -12.96
CA GLY A 103 -1.96 -4.75 -13.58
C GLY A 103 -1.78 -3.89 -14.83
N ARG A 104 -0.54 -3.86 -15.33
CA ARG A 104 -0.18 -3.19 -16.60
C ARG A 104 -1.06 -3.60 -17.77
N ASP A 105 -1.45 -4.88 -17.81
CA ASP A 105 -2.32 -5.48 -18.82
C ASP A 105 -3.80 -5.07 -18.69
N GLY A 106 -4.15 -4.25 -17.69
CA GLY A 106 -5.52 -3.84 -17.41
C GLY A 106 -6.35 -4.88 -16.65
N THR A 107 -5.79 -6.06 -16.36
CA THR A 107 -6.49 -7.10 -15.61
C THR A 107 -6.47 -6.80 -14.11
N VAL A 108 -7.57 -7.12 -13.42
CA VAL A 108 -7.64 -7.03 -11.96
C VAL A 108 -6.78 -8.15 -11.36
N LYS A 109 -5.77 -7.79 -10.59
CA LYS A 109 -4.88 -8.72 -9.87
C LYS A 109 -5.39 -9.04 -8.47
N ARG A 110 -6.14 -8.12 -7.88
CA ARG A 110 -6.79 -8.31 -6.58
C ARG A 110 -7.98 -7.36 -6.44
N SER A 111 -9.06 -7.82 -5.83
CA SER A 111 -10.18 -6.97 -5.42
C SER A 111 -10.49 -7.17 -3.94
N PHE A 112 -11.16 -6.19 -3.34
CA PHE A 112 -11.42 -6.16 -1.90
C PHE A 112 -12.81 -5.60 -1.62
N THR A 113 -13.43 -6.06 -0.53
CA THR A 113 -14.67 -5.47 -0.02
C THR A 113 -14.54 -5.15 1.46
N TYR A 114 -15.33 -4.17 1.92
CA TYR A 114 -15.20 -3.59 3.24
C TYR A 114 -16.55 -3.38 3.92
N GLN A 115 -16.53 -3.40 5.24
CA GLN A 115 -17.58 -2.92 6.12
C GLN A 115 -16.94 -2.03 7.19
N ASN A 116 -17.36 -0.77 7.28
CA ASN A 116 -16.79 0.21 8.22
C ASN A 116 -15.24 0.30 8.17
N ASN A 117 -14.67 0.35 6.95
CA ASN A 117 -13.23 0.35 6.68
C ASN A 117 -12.45 -0.90 7.14
N LEU A 118 -13.14 -1.97 7.57
CA LEU A 118 -12.55 -3.28 7.78
C LEU A 118 -12.73 -4.15 6.54
N MET A 119 -11.66 -4.77 6.07
CA MET A 119 -11.70 -5.68 4.93
C MET A 119 -12.45 -6.96 5.31
N VAL A 120 -13.58 -7.23 4.63
CA VAL A 120 -14.43 -8.41 4.88
C VAL A 120 -14.30 -9.47 3.78
N SER A 121 -13.73 -9.13 2.62
CA SER A 121 -13.27 -10.13 1.67
C SER A 121 -12.16 -9.59 0.77
N HIS A 122 -11.43 -10.52 0.16
CA HIS A 122 -10.58 -10.22 -0.98
C HIS A 122 -10.60 -11.37 -1.99
N THR A 123 -10.46 -11.04 -3.27
CA THR A 123 -10.38 -12.01 -4.37
C THR A 123 -9.05 -11.84 -5.11
N ASP A 124 -8.35 -12.93 -5.37
CA ASP A 124 -7.09 -12.91 -6.13
C ASP A 124 -7.30 -12.96 -7.66
N ALA A 125 -6.21 -12.94 -8.41
CA ALA A 125 -6.24 -12.98 -9.88
C ALA A 125 -6.82 -14.29 -10.45
N ALA A 126 -6.82 -15.38 -9.67
CA ALA A 126 -7.41 -16.67 -10.05
C ALA A 126 -8.90 -16.76 -9.71
N GLY A 127 -9.45 -15.78 -9.01
CA GLY A 127 -10.85 -15.76 -8.58
C GLY A 127 -11.09 -16.42 -7.21
N LEU A 128 -10.03 -16.88 -6.52
CA LEU A 128 -10.15 -17.38 -5.16
C LEU A 128 -10.51 -16.22 -4.24
N THR A 129 -11.64 -16.35 -3.53
CA THR A 129 -12.08 -15.33 -2.58
C THR A 129 -11.93 -15.84 -1.16
N ALA A 130 -11.23 -15.08 -0.31
CA ALA A 130 -11.23 -15.26 1.13
C ALA A 130 -12.15 -14.23 1.79
N TYR A 131 -12.85 -14.65 2.83
CA TYR A 131 -13.85 -13.85 3.54
C TYR A 131 -13.54 -13.83 5.04
N TYR A 132 -13.94 -12.76 5.71
CA TYR A 132 -13.67 -12.54 7.13
C TYR A 132 -14.93 -12.12 7.86
N GLU A 133 -15.23 -12.81 8.97
CA GLU A 133 -16.25 -12.41 9.93
C GLU A 133 -15.55 -11.85 11.17
N TYR A 134 -15.96 -10.67 11.61
CA TYR A 134 -15.40 -10.01 12.79
C TYR A 134 -16.35 -10.09 13.98
N SER A 135 -15.79 -10.08 15.19
CA SER A 135 -16.55 -9.98 16.45
C SER A 135 -17.45 -8.75 16.50
N HIS A 136 -16.97 -7.64 15.92
CA HIS A 136 -17.69 -6.39 15.72
C HIS A 136 -16.96 -5.58 14.66
N TYR A 137 -17.69 -4.76 13.90
CA TYR A 137 -17.14 -4.05 12.74
C TYR A 137 -16.63 -2.64 13.11
N THR A 138 -15.62 -2.60 13.98
CA THR A 138 -14.83 -1.39 14.31
C THR A 138 -13.34 -1.74 14.35
N PRO A 139 -12.39 -0.78 14.38
CA PRO A 139 -10.95 -1.07 14.35
C PRO A 139 -10.42 -1.97 15.48
N THR A 140 -11.18 -2.20 16.55
CA THR A 140 -10.82 -3.13 17.64
C THR A 140 -11.42 -4.53 17.47
N GLY A 141 -12.18 -4.75 16.40
CA GLY A 141 -12.77 -6.04 16.05
C GLY A 141 -11.71 -7.08 15.76
N LYS A 142 -11.95 -8.32 16.17
CA LYS A 142 -11.08 -9.45 15.85
C LYS A 142 -11.78 -10.39 14.88
N VAL A 143 -11.03 -11.03 13.98
CA VAL A 143 -11.58 -12.02 13.03
C VAL A 143 -11.97 -13.28 13.79
N LEU A 144 -13.23 -13.68 13.77
CA LEU A 144 -13.71 -14.92 14.38
C LEU A 144 -13.74 -16.08 13.39
N ARG A 145 -13.85 -15.79 12.10
CA ARG A 145 -13.92 -16.80 11.03
C ARG A 145 -13.25 -16.27 9.76
N ASN A 146 -12.46 -17.12 9.13
CA ASN A 146 -11.97 -16.96 7.76
C ASN A 146 -12.47 -18.15 6.94
N TRP A 147 -12.98 -17.92 5.73
CA TRP A 147 -13.31 -19.01 4.82
C TRP A 147 -13.00 -18.64 3.38
N THR A 148 -12.75 -19.64 2.54
CA THR A 148 -12.51 -19.44 1.11
C THR A 148 -13.70 -19.87 0.27
N SER A 149 -13.76 -19.37 -0.96
CA SER A 149 -14.72 -19.82 -1.97
C SER A 149 -14.55 -21.29 -2.38
N LEU A 150 -13.47 -21.95 -1.96
CA LEU A 150 -13.26 -23.39 -2.14
C LEU A 150 -13.80 -24.23 -0.98
N GLY A 151 -14.34 -23.60 0.06
CA GLY A 151 -14.95 -24.28 1.20
C GLY A 151 -14.00 -24.51 2.37
N GLU A 152 -12.74 -24.10 2.28
CA GLU A 152 -11.83 -24.12 3.44
C GLU A 152 -12.33 -23.12 4.49
N GLU A 153 -12.24 -23.48 5.77
CA GLU A 153 -12.69 -22.65 6.87
C GLU A 153 -11.73 -22.75 8.05
N TRP A 154 -11.46 -21.59 8.67
CA TRP A 154 -10.76 -21.48 9.94
C TRP A 154 -11.57 -20.67 10.93
N ARG A 155 -11.66 -21.16 12.17
CA ARG A 155 -12.29 -20.47 13.29
C ARG A 155 -11.22 -20.02 14.28
N PHE A 156 -11.40 -18.83 14.84
CA PHE A 156 -10.47 -18.21 15.76
C PHE A 156 -11.15 -18.01 17.12
N ALA A 157 -10.57 -18.59 18.16
CA ALA A 157 -10.94 -18.32 19.55
C ALA A 157 -9.79 -17.60 20.24
N TYR A 158 -10.06 -16.39 20.74
CA TYR A 158 -9.06 -15.56 21.39
C TYR A 158 -9.11 -15.75 22.90
N HIS A 159 -7.95 -16.05 23.47
CA HIS A 159 -7.74 -16.21 24.91
C HIS A 159 -6.69 -15.20 25.39
N ASP A 160 -6.48 -15.17 26.70
CA ASP A 160 -5.36 -14.41 27.25
C ASP A 160 -4.05 -15.13 26.91
N GLY A 161 -3.12 -14.43 26.27
CA GLY A 161 -1.81 -14.93 25.87
C GLY A 161 -1.76 -15.87 24.66
N TYR A 162 -2.89 -16.35 24.12
CA TYR A 162 -2.89 -17.19 22.90
C TYR A 162 -4.18 -17.09 22.07
N THR A 163 -4.11 -17.59 20.85
CA THR A 163 -5.25 -17.75 19.93
C THR A 163 -5.33 -19.21 19.52
N GLU A 164 -6.48 -19.84 19.72
CA GLU A 164 -6.78 -21.16 19.18
C GLU A 164 -7.34 -21.00 17.76
N VAL A 165 -6.84 -21.81 16.83
CA VAL A 165 -7.28 -21.82 15.43
C VAL A 165 -7.68 -23.24 15.06
N THR A 166 -8.90 -23.42 14.59
CA THR A 166 -9.47 -24.72 14.21
C THR A 166 -9.83 -24.71 12.73
N ASP A 167 -9.33 -25.68 11.97
CA ASP A 167 -9.84 -26.00 10.63
C ASP A 167 -11.13 -26.86 10.75
N VAL A 168 -12.09 -26.64 9.85
CA VAL A 168 -13.40 -27.32 9.87
C VAL A 168 -13.56 -28.22 8.66
#